data_AF-A0A355RI70-F1
#
_entry.id   AF-A0A355RI70-F1
#
_cell.length_a   1.000
_cell.length_b   1.000
_cell.length_c   1.000
_cell.angle_alpha   90.00
_cell.angle_beta   90.00
_cell.angle_gamma   90.00
#
_symmetry.space_group_name_H-M   'P 1'
#
loop_
_entity.id
_entity.type
_entity.pdbx_description
1 polymer ?
#
loop_
_entity_poly.entity_id
_entity_poly.type
_entity_poly.pdbx_seq_one_letter_code
_entity_poly.pdbx_strand_id
1 'polypeptide(L)' 'MAKITYIEHNGTEHSVEVANGLTVMEGARDNNIAGIEADCGGACACSTCHVYVDPAWVEKLPMREAMEEDMLDFA' A
#
# COMPACT_ATOMS: atom_id res chain seq x y z
N MET A 1 -8.23 15.26 1.02
CA MET A 1 -7.42 14.44 0.11
C MET A 1 -6.02 14.46 0.66
N ALA A 2 -5.36 13.30 0.64
CA ALA A 2 -3.96 13.14 1.02
C ALA A 2 -3.17 12.84 -0.26
N LYS A 3 -2.04 13.53 -0.42
CA LYS A 3 -1.10 13.21 -1.49
C LYS A 3 -0.29 11.99 -1.10
N ILE A 4 -0.36 10.92 -1.90
CA ILE A 4 0.43 9.70 -1.73
C ILE A 4 1.38 9.56 -2.92
N THR A 5 2.64 9.25 -2.63
CA THR A 5 3.65 8.95 -3.65
C THR A 5 3.94 7.46 -3.65
N TYR A 6 3.69 6.81 -4.78
CA TYR A 6 4.09 5.43 -5.02
C TYR A 6 5.38 5.41 -5.82
N ILE A 7 6.30 4.51 -5.47
CA ILE A 7 7.57 4.36 -6.15
C ILE A 7 7.67 2.91 -6.60
N GLU A 8 7.70 2.69 -7.91
CA GLU A 8 7.91 1.36 -8.48
C GLU A 8 9.32 0.85 -8.18
N HIS A 9 9.53 -0.45 -8.32
CA HIS A 9 10.84 -1.09 -8.13
C HIS A 9 11.93 -0.52 -9.07
N ASN A 10 11.55 0.09 -10.20
CA ASN A 10 12.45 0.72 -11.16
C ASN A 10 12.74 2.21 -10.84
N GLY A 11 12.13 2.76 -9.79
CA GLY A 11 12.27 4.15 -9.37
C GLY A 11 11.26 5.13 -10.00
N THR A 12 10.32 4.66 -10.82
CA THR A 12 9.26 5.51 -11.38
C THR A 12 8.32 5.94 -10.26
N GLU A 13 8.13 7.25 -10.13
CA GLU A 13 7.27 7.83 -9.11
C GLU A 13 5.89 8.21 -9.66
N HIS A 14 4.85 7.94 -8.87
CA HIS A 14 3.49 8.35 -9.14
C HIS A 14 2.94 9.09 -7.93
N SER A 15 2.63 10.38 -8.10
CA SER A 15 1.96 11.18 -7.08
C SER A 15 0.48 11.28 -7.37
N VAL A 16 -0.37 10.80 -6.47
CA VAL A 16 -1.82 10.83 -6.63
C VAL A 16 -2.52 11.40 -5.40
N GLU A 17 -3.67 12.04 -5.62
CA GLU A 17 -4.55 12.52 -4.55
C GLU A 17 -5.52 11.41 -4.17
N VAL A 18 -5.43 10.93 -2.93
CA VAL A 18 -6.31 9.88 -2.39
C VAL A 18 -7.33 10.53 -1.47
N ALA A 19 -8.60 10.17 -1.61
CA ALA A 19 -9.65 10.67 -0.72
C ALA A 19 -9.42 10.17 0.72
N ASN A 20 -9.62 11.05 1.70
CA ASN A 20 -9.47 10.66 3.11
C ASN A 20 -10.51 9.58 3.44
N GLY A 21 -10.08 8.53 4.13
CA GLY A 21 -10.92 7.37 4.45
C GLY A 21 -10.74 6.18 3.50
N LEU A 22 -10.11 6.37 2.35
CA LEU A 22 -9.62 5.26 1.53
C LEU A 22 -8.26 4.78 2.04
N THR A 23 -7.97 3.52 1.74
CA THR A 23 -6.67 2.89 1.98
C THR A 23 -5.65 3.29 0.92
N VAL A 24 -4.36 3.13 1.26
CA VAL A 24 -3.25 3.32 0.31
C VAL A 24 -3.34 2.33 -0.86
N MET A 25 -3.75 1.08 -0.60
CA MET A 25 -3.97 0.09 -1.64
C MET A 25 -5.05 0.52 -2.63
N GLU A 26 -6.20 1.01 -2.14
CA GLU A 26 -7.27 1.50 -3.03
C GLU A 26 -6.80 2.67 -3.89
N GLY A 27 -6.04 3.60 -3.29
CA GLY A 27 -5.42 4.70 -4.02
C GLY A 27 -4.49 4.23 -5.14
N ALA A 28 -3.71 3.17 -4.91
CA ALA A 28 -2.84 2.57 -5.92
C ALA A 28 -3.64 1.86 -7.04
N ARG A 29 -4.58 0.99 -6.65
CA ARG A 29 -5.42 0.22 -7.58
C ARG A 29 -6.24 1.13 -8.50
N ASP A 30 -6.94 2.09 -7.92
CA ASP A 30 -7.86 2.96 -8.68
C ASP A 30 -7.11 3.91 -9.63
N ASN A 31 -5.82 4.14 -9.39
CA ASN A 31 -4.92 4.90 -10.28
C ASN A 31 -4.01 4.00 -11.15
N ASN A 32 -4.24 2.69 -11.20
CA ASN A 32 -3.48 1.71 -11.99
C ASN A 32 -1.95 1.76 -11.72
N ILE A 33 -1.56 1.92 -10.46
CA ILE A 33 -0.14 1.85 -10.07
C ILE A 33 0.36 0.42 -10.26
N ALA A 34 1.42 0.26 -11.06
CA ALA A 34 2.01 -1.04 -11.34
C ALA A 34 2.59 -1.69 -10.07
N GLY A 35 2.44 -3.00 -9.95
CA GLY A 35 2.94 -3.79 -8.83
C GLY A 35 1.96 -3.96 -7.66
N ILE A 36 0.79 -3.32 -7.70
CA ILE A 36 -0.30 -3.55 -6.73
C ILE A 36 -1.44 -4.27 -7.43
N GLU A 37 -1.67 -5.54 -7.07
CA GLU A 37 -2.72 -6.37 -7.67
C GLU A 37 -4.00 -6.34 -6.84
N ALA A 38 -3.86 -6.41 -5.51
CA ALA A 38 -4.96 -6.34 -4.55
C ALA A 38 -6.05 -7.42 -4.72
N ASP A 39 -5.64 -8.67 -4.95
CA ASP A 39 -6.52 -9.79 -5.31
C ASP A 39 -7.68 -10.04 -4.34
N CYS A 40 -7.43 -9.94 -3.03
CA CYS A 40 -8.47 -10.13 -2.01
C CYS A 40 -9.37 -8.90 -1.79
N GLY A 41 -9.10 -7.79 -2.50
CA GLY A 41 -9.86 -6.54 -2.36
C GLY A 41 -9.70 -5.85 -1.01
N GLY A 42 -8.61 -6.10 -0.27
CA GLY A 42 -8.35 -5.47 1.04
C GLY A 42 -8.87 -6.25 2.25
N ALA A 43 -9.22 -7.53 2.08
CA ALA A 43 -9.69 -8.40 3.16
C ALA A 43 -8.57 -8.94 4.08
N CYS A 44 -7.32 -8.49 3.91
CA CYS A 44 -6.14 -9.01 4.62
C CYS A 44 -5.99 -10.54 4.48
N ALA A 45 -6.33 -11.07 3.29
CA ALA A 45 -6.33 -12.51 3.01
C ALA A 45 -5.37 -12.91 1.86
N CYS A 46 -4.64 -11.93 1.31
CA CYS A 46 -3.54 -12.12 0.38
C CYS A 46 -2.40 -11.18 0.78
N SER A 47 -1.29 -11.21 0.04
CA SER A 47 -0.13 -10.33 0.22
C SER A 47 0.18 -9.47 -1.02
N THR A 48 -0.66 -9.48 -2.05
CA THR A 48 -0.38 -8.83 -3.35
C THR A 48 -0.58 -7.30 -3.38
N CYS A 49 -0.73 -6.69 -2.20
CA CYS A 49 -0.65 -5.23 -2.00
C CYS A 49 0.58 -4.81 -1.18
N HIS A 50 1.54 -5.71 -1.00
CA HIS A 50 2.76 -5.48 -0.23
C HIS A 50 3.54 -4.28 -0.79
N VAL A 51 4.01 -3.42 0.12
CA VAL A 51 4.84 -2.26 -0.17
C VAL A 51 5.88 -2.05 0.92
N TYR A 52 6.94 -1.31 0.58
CA TYR A 52 7.85 -0.74 1.57
C TYR A 52 7.44 0.69 1.89
N VAL A 53 7.19 0.97 3.17
CA VAL A 53 6.93 2.33 3.64
C VAL A 53 8.26 3.07 3.80
N ASP A 54 8.34 4.29 3.27
CA ASP A 54 9.51 5.14 3.44
C ASP A 54 9.84 5.34 4.94
N PRO A 55 11.12 5.24 5.35
CA PRO A 55 11.50 5.36 6.77
C PRO A 55 11.00 6.62 7.47
N ALA A 56 10.82 7.73 6.76
CA ALA A 56 10.29 8.98 7.32
C ALA A 56 8.78 8.93 7.68
N TRP A 57 8.10 7.83 7.33
CA TRP A 57 6.67 7.61 7.55
C TRP A 57 6.36 6.42 8.45
N VAL A 58 7.27 5.47 8.63
CA VAL A 58 7.05 4.25 9.44
C VAL A 58 6.53 4.59 10.84
N GLU A 59 7.17 5.53 11.55
CA GLU A 59 6.77 5.92 12.92
C GLU A 59 5.45 6.69 13.01
N LYS A 60 4.88 7.12 11.88
CA LYS A 60 3.62 7.87 11.82
C LYS A 60 2.41 6.97 11.57
N LEU A 61 2.65 5.70 11.24
CA LEU A 61 1.62 4.70 11.00
C LEU A 61 1.39 3.86 12.27
N PRO A 62 0.19 3.29 12.45
CA PRO A 62 -0.01 2.27 13.46
C PRO A 62 0.92 1.08 13.19
N MET A 63 1.27 0.34 14.25
CA MET A 63 1.97 -0.92 14.10
C MET A 63 1.08 -1.92 13.36
N ARG A 64 1.71 -2.81 12.59
CA ARG A 64 1.03 -3.91 11.91
C ARG A 64 0.31 -4.80 12.93
N GLU A 65 -0.84 -5.30 12.54
CA GLU A 65 -1.58 -6.27 13.33
C GLU A 65 -1.04 -7.68 13.08
N ALA A 66 -1.23 -8.61 14.01
CA ALA A 66 -0.71 -9.98 13.89
C ALA A 66 -1.16 -10.68 12.58
N MET A 67 -2.40 -10.44 12.14
CA MET A 67 -2.91 -10.99 10.88
C MET A 67 -2.17 -10.43 9.65
N GLU A 68 -1.80 -9.15 9.68
CA GLU A 68 -0.99 -8.54 8.62
C GLU A 68 0.42 -9.11 8.61
N GLU A 69 1.03 -9.31 9.79
CA GLU A 69 2.35 -9.93 9.91
C GLU A 69 2.37 -11.34 9.33
N ASP A 70 1.36 -12.17 9.65
CA ASP A 70 1.23 -13.52 9.09
C ASP A 70 1.13 -13.51 7.56
N MET A 71 0.43 -12.54 6.97
CA MET A 71 0.31 -12.43 5.51
C MET A 71 1.61 -11.94 4.85
N LEU A 72 2.38 -11.08 5.51
CA LEU A 72 3.65 -10.58 5.00
C LEU A 72 4.72 -11.66 4.87
N ASP A 73 4.62 -12.77 5.62
CA ASP A 73 5.49 -13.93 5.46
C ASP A 73 5.30 -14.66 4.11
N PHE A 74 4.18 -14.41 3.41
CA PHE A 74 3.87 -14.95 2.08
C PHE A 74 4.11 -13.94 0.93
N ALA A 75 4.69 -12.77 1.23
CA ALA A 75 4.85 -11.67 0.29
C ALA A 75 6.16 -11.70 -0.51
#